data_AF-A0A075GML9-F1
#
_entry.id   AF-A0A075GML9-F1
#
_cell.length_a   1.000
_cell.length_b   1.000
_cell.length_c   1.000
_cell.angle_alpha   90.00
_cell.angle_beta   90.00
_cell.angle_gamma   90.00
#
_symmetry.space_group_name_H-M   'P 1'
#
loop_
_entity.id
_entity.type
_entity.pdbx_description
1 polymer ?
#
loop_
_entity_poly.entity_id
_entity_poly.type
_entity_poly.pdbx_seq_one_letter_code
_entity_poly.pdbx_strand_id
1 'polypeptide(L)' 'CVTPRGGVCHPEIPDEDRQALGQRLGVEIMECTANFGMPLVGAGVVATATGAVCGRASTGIELGRLEEALQLF' A
#
# COMPACT_ATOMS: atom_id res chain seq x y z
N CYS A 1 1.65 -4.33 2.51
CA CYS A 1 2.83 -4.47 1.62
C CYS A 1 3.74 -3.29 1.91
N VAL A 2 5.04 -3.50 2.16
CA VAL A 2 5.96 -2.45 2.64
C VAL A 2 7.27 -2.51 1.85
N THR A 3 7.82 -1.35 1.53
CA THR A 3 9.13 -1.15 0.90
C THR A 3 9.98 -0.22 1.77
N PRO A 4 11.27 -0.01 1.45
CA PRO A 4 12.10 0.96 2.17
C PRO A 4 11.65 2.42 2.03
N ARG A 5 10.71 2.75 1.12
CA ARG A 5 10.23 4.13 0.92
C ARG A 5 8.85 4.38 1.54
N GLY A 6 7.99 3.37 1.56
CA GLY A 6 6.59 3.53 1.94
C GLY A 6 5.88 2.19 2.11
N GLY A 7 4.61 2.24 2.47
CA GLY A 7 3.81 1.03 2.63
C GLY A 7 2.31 1.23 2.53
N VAL A 8 1.64 0.12 2.26
CA VAL A 8 0.18 0.02 2.16
C VAL A 8 -0.37 -1.02 3.10
N CYS A 9 -1.52 -0.72 3.68
CA CYS A 9 -2.21 -1.56 4.65
C CYS A 9 -3.71 -1.68 4.34
N HIS A 10 -4.40 -2.50 5.14
CA HIS A 10 -5.84 -2.73 5.05
C HIS A 10 -6.61 -1.40 5.17
N PRO A 11 -7.69 -1.18 4.39
CA PRO A 11 -8.47 0.07 4.39
C PRO A 11 -9.10 0.41 5.74
N GLU A 12 -9.38 -0.59 6.58
CA GLU A 12 -10.03 -0.43 7.89
C GLU A 12 -9.05 -0.52 9.07
N ILE A 13 -7.75 -0.34 8.84
CA ILE A 13 -6.80 -0.28 9.96
C ILE A 13 -7.14 0.93 10.86
N PRO A 14 -7.12 0.80 12.20
CA PRO A 14 -7.23 1.96 13.07
C PRO A 14 -6.09 2.95 12.82
N ASP A 15 -6.38 4.25 12.85
CA ASP A 15 -5.38 5.30 12.61
C ASP A 15 -4.19 5.19 13.58
N GLU A 16 -4.45 4.85 14.84
CA GLU A 16 -3.40 4.66 15.86
C GLU A 16 -2.43 3.54 15.50
N ASP A 17 -2.96 2.41 15.01
CA ASP A 17 -2.15 1.26 14.60
C ASP A 17 -1.39 1.56 13.32
N ARG A 18 -2.01 2.26 12.36
CA ARG A 18 -1.34 2.70 11.12
C ARG A 18 -0.16 3.61 11.43
N GLN A 19 -0.35 4.58 12.31
CA GLN A 19 0.71 5.50 12.75
C GLN A 19 1.81 4.76 13.52
N ALA A 20 1.45 3.86 14.43
CA ALA A 20 2.41 3.06 15.18
C ALA A 20 3.25 2.15 14.26
N LEU A 21 2.64 1.55 13.24
CA LEU A 21 3.36 0.78 12.21
C LEU A 21 4.32 1.67 11.43
N GLY A 22 3.89 2.84 10.97
CA GLY A 22 4.75 3.76 10.24
C GLY A 22 5.96 4.21 11.07
N GLN A 23 5.76 4.55 12.34
CA GLN A 23 6.84 4.91 13.26
C GLN A 23 7.83 3.76 13.47
N ARG A 24 7.35 2.52 13.64
CA ARG A 24 8.20 1.34 13.84
C ARG A 24 8.97 0.94 12.60
N LEU A 25 8.38 1.11 11.42
CA LEU A 25 8.98 0.74 10.14
C LEU A 25 9.82 1.87 9.54
N GLY A 26 9.69 3.10 10.05
CA GLY A 26 10.43 4.27 9.57
C GLY A 26 9.96 4.78 8.21
N VAL A 27 8.75 4.42 7.79
CA VAL A 27 8.16 4.81 6.50
C VAL A 27 6.70 5.20 6.67
N GLU A 28 6.17 6.02 5.76
CA GLU A 28 4.76 6.35 5.74
C GLU A 28 3.92 5.13 5.34
N ILE A 29 2.79 4.93 6.03
CA ILE A 29 1.86 3.84 5.75
C ILE A 29 0.50 4.43 5.42
N MET A 30 -0.02 4.11 4.24
CA MET A 30 -1.35 4.52 3.79
C MET A 30 -2.26 3.31 3.63
N GLU A 31 -3.56 3.56 3.64
CA GLU A 31 -4.58 2.53 3.47
C GLU A 31 -4.92 2.38 1.98
N CYS A 32 -5.14 1.16 1.50
CA CYS A 32 -5.43 0.93 0.08
C CYS A 32 -6.18 -0.38 -0.14
N THR A 33 -6.82 -0.50 -1.30
CA THR A 33 -7.34 -1.76 -1.84
C THR A 33 -6.62 -2.07 -3.14
N ALA A 34 -6.70 -3.33 -3.58
CA ALA A 34 -6.26 -3.74 -4.91
C ALA A 34 -7.34 -4.61 -5.53
N ASN A 35 -7.23 -4.93 -6.82
CA ASN A 35 -8.12 -5.89 -7.48
C ASN A 35 -9.62 -5.57 -7.32
N PHE A 36 -10.02 -4.32 -7.58
CA PHE A 36 -11.42 -3.91 -7.55
C PHE A 36 -12.01 -3.96 -6.13
N GLY A 37 -11.32 -3.33 -5.18
CA GLY A 37 -11.78 -3.16 -3.80
C GLY A 37 -11.41 -4.31 -2.85
N MET A 38 -10.58 -5.28 -3.28
CA MET A 38 -10.10 -6.34 -2.39
C MET A 38 -9.13 -5.76 -1.36
N PRO A 39 -9.40 -5.91 -0.05
CA PRO A 39 -8.58 -5.30 1.00
C PRO A 39 -7.28 -6.08 1.29
N LEU A 40 -7.10 -7.26 0.70
CA LEU A 40 -5.93 -8.12 0.89
C LEU A 40 -4.71 -7.65 0.08
N VAL A 41 -4.26 -6.41 0.33
CA VAL A 41 -3.13 -5.78 -0.39
C VAL A 41 -1.81 -6.54 -0.28
N GLY A 42 -1.61 -7.30 0.80
CA GLY A 42 -0.42 -8.16 0.97
C GLY A 42 -0.37 -9.35 0.00
N ALA A 43 -1.54 -9.83 -0.46
CA ALA A 43 -1.63 -10.90 -1.45
C ALA A 43 -1.75 -10.35 -2.88
N GLY A 44 -2.34 -9.15 -3.03
CA GLY A 44 -2.63 -8.55 -4.34
C GLY A 44 -1.50 -7.71 -4.93
N VAL A 45 -0.47 -7.36 -4.16
CA VAL A 45 0.60 -6.43 -4.56
C VAL A 45 1.97 -6.93 -4.11
N VAL A 46 2.90 -6.99 -5.06
CA VAL A 46 4.34 -7.17 -4.80
C VAL A 46 5.05 -5.89 -5.18
N ALA A 47 5.80 -5.30 -4.26
CA ALA A 47 6.48 -4.03 -4.47
C ALA A 47 7.96 -4.13 -4.09
N THR A 48 8.78 -3.36 -4.80
CA THR A 48 10.18 -3.09 -4.46
C THR A 48 10.34 -1.59 -4.25
N ALA A 49 11.56 -1.16 -3.94
CA ALA A 49 11.85 0.26 -3.92
C ALA A 49 11.53 0.92 -5.27
N THR A 50 11.68 0.27 -6.42
CA THR A 50 11.62 0.93 -7.74
C THR A 50 10.33 0.71 -8.52
N GLY A 51 9.37 -0.04 -7.99
CA GLY A 51 8.12 -0.30 -8.68
C GLY A 51 7.22 -1.29 -7.94
N ALA A 52 6.03 -1.51 -8.48
CA ALA A 52 5.07 -2.47 -7.96
C ALA A 52 4.37 -3.22 -9.09
N VAL A 53 4.02 -4.48 -8.80
CA VAL A 53 3.13 -5.29 -9.63
C VAL A 53 1.90 -5.60 -8.79
N CYS A 54 0.73 -5.33 -9.34
CA CYS A 54 -0.55 -5.65 -8.73
C CYS A 54 -1.42 -6.46 -9.70
N GLY A 55 -2.48 -7.06 -9.19
CA GLY A 55 -3.36 -7.85 -10.04
C GLY A 55 -4.11 -6.98 -11.06
N ARG A 56 -4.41 -7.58 -12.22
CA ARG A 56 -4.95 -6.91 -13.42
C ARG A 56 -6.29 -6.19 -13.19
N ALA A 57 -7.06 -6.59 -12.20
CA ALA A 57 -8.36 -6.00 -11.90
C ALA A 57 -8.26 -4.67 -11.12
N SER A 58 -7.05 -4.27 -10.70
CA SER A 58 -6.84 -3.02 -9.97
C SER A 58 -7.23 -1.81 -10.83
N THR A 59 -8.01 -0.91 -10.25
CA THR A 59 -8.53 0.28 -10.93
C THR A 59 -7.47 1.39 -10.99
N GLY A 60 -7.64 2.37 -11.88
CA GLY A 60 -6.71 3.52 -11.96
C GLY A 60 -6.60 4.31 -10.65
N ILE A 61 -7.67 4.39 -9.86
CA ILE A 61 -7.66 5.04 -8.54
C ILE A 61 -6.83 4.23 -7.54
N GLU A 62 -6.98 2.90 -7.54
CA GLU A 62 -6.15 2.01 -6.71
C GLU A 62 -4.68 2.08 -7.11
N LEU A 63 -4.38 2.11 -8.41
CA LEU A 63 -3.02 2.27 -8.92
C LEU A 63 -2.40 3.59 -8.45
N GLY A 64 -3.10 4.72 -8.60
CA GLY A 64 -2.61 6.01 -8.14
C GLY A 64 -2.34 6.04 -6.62
N ARG A 65 -3.23 5.42 -5.83
CA ARG A 65 -3.04 5.34 -4.36
C ARG A 65 -1.89 4.42 -3.97
N LEU A 66 -1.67 3.32 -4.70
CA LEU A 66 -0.50 2.44 -4.53
C LEU A 66 0.80 3.19 -4.88
N GLU A 67 0.82 3.96 -5.97
CA GLU A 67 1.98 4.75 -6.39
C GLU A 67 2.36 5.80 -5.35
N GLU A 68 1.37 6.52 -4.79
CA GLU A 68 1.55 7.50 -3.73
C GLU A 68 2.09 6.85 -2.45
N ALA A 69 1.41 5.81 -1.96
CA ALA A 69 1.75 5.15 -0.71
C ALA A 69 3.12 4.45 -0.74
N LEU A 70 3.56 3.99 -1.91
CA LEU A 70 4.85 3.32 -2.10
C LEU A 70 5.95 4.28 -2.58
N GLN A 71 5.64 5.57 -2.75
CA GLN A 71 6.56 6.63 -3.19
C GLN A 71 7.32 6.26 -4.48
N LEU A 72 6.55 5.87 -5.51
CA LEU A 72 7.11 5.43 -6.79
C LEU A 72 7.38 6.57 -7.79
N PHE A 73 7.04 7.81 -7.44
CA PHE A 73 7.39 9.04 -8.17
C PHE A 73 8.34 9.94 -7.37
#